data_AF-A0A6N8CS78-F1
#
_entry.id   AF-A0A6N8CS78-F1
#
_cell.length_a   1.000
_cell.length_b   1.000
_cell.length_c   1.000
_cell.angle_alpha   90.00
_cell.angle_beta   90.00
_cell.angle_gamma   90.00
#
_symmetry.space_group_name_H-M   'P 1'
#
loop_
_entity.id
_entity.type
_entity.pdbx_description
1 polymer ?
#
loop_
_entity_poly.entity_id
_entity_poly.type
_entity_poly.pdbx_seq_one_letter_code
_entity_poly.pdbx_strand_id
1 'polypeptide(L)'
;MYSEPYERQQRLGWHETMEIHELVAFQSVGLMKLKRTYSDIRDPVLKSLYKQTIGSMSKNINELLRFYPMAPHPQREERALPDDLAFYSGDLLALAKTSVRNYAIAITETATPSLRNVLTRQLLGAIETHAKVYKYMYERGFYPSYDLNRLLQNDMNLAKKALSFPY
;
A
#
# COMPACT_ATOMS: atom_id res chain seq x y z
N MET A 1 15.56 -32.47 21.68
CA MET A 1 15.42 -31.16 21.03
C MET A 1 14.01 -31.11 20.47
N TYR A 2 13.08 -30.47 21.17
CA TYR A 2 11.71 -30.33 20.68
C TYR A 2 11.74 -29.30 19.56
N SER A 3 11.52 -29.73 18.32
CA SER A 3 11.23 -28.80 17.23
C SER A 3 9.89 -28.15 17.55
N GLU A 4 9.90 -26.83 17.76
CA GLU A 4 8.68 -26.11 18.05
C GLU A 4 7.70 -26.27 16.88
N PRO A 5 6.40 -26.53 17.13
CA PRO A 5 5.42 -26.76 16.06
C PRO A 5 5.32 -25.60 15.04
N TYR A 6 5.82 -24.41 15.36
CA TYR A 6 5.91 -23.24 14.48
C TYR A 6 6.98 -23.35 13.39
N GLU A 7 8.07 -24.09 13.59
CA GLU A 7 9.15 -24.22 12.60
C GLU A 7 8.74 -25.00 11.33
N ARG A 8 7.55 -25.63 11.35
CA ARG A 8 6.99 -26.40 10.23
C ARG A 8 5.96 -25.63 9.40
N GLN A 9 5.74 -24.35 9.67
CA GLN A 9 4.67 -23.61 9.01
C GLN A 9 5.13 -23.08 7.65
N GLN A 10 4.72 -23.77 6.58
CA GLN A 10 5.07 -23.44 5.19
C GLN A 10 4.21 -22.31 4.59
N ARG A 11 3.29 -21.72 5.38
CA ARG A 11 2.32 -20.71 4.94
C ARG A 11 2.28 -19.55 5.92
N LEU A 12 2.06 -18.35 5.39
CA LEU A 12 1.82 -17.16 6.20
C LEU A 12 0.51 -17.28 6.98
N GLY A 13 0.48 -16.71 8.18
CA GLY A 13 -0.75 -16.41 8.87
C GLY A 13 -1.61 -15.40 8.09
N TRP A 14 -2.92 -15.40 8.32
CA TRP A 14 -3.84 -14.49 7.64
C TRP A 14 -3.52 -13.01 7.89
N HIS A 15 -3.14 -12.66 9.11
CA HIS A 15 -2.76 -11.30 9.46
C HIS A 15 -1.44 -10.89 8.78
N GLU A 16 -0.46 -11.78 8.68
CA GLU A 16 0.80 -11.54 7.96
C GLU A 16 0.57 -11.38 6.47
N THR A 17 -0.33 -12.19 5.89
CA THR A 17 -0.75 -12.07 4.49
C THR A 17 -1.35 -10.69 4.22
N MET A 18 -2.22 -10.21 5.11
CA MET A 18 -2.83 -8.87 4.98
C MET A 18 -1.83 -7.74 5.25
N GLU A 19 -0.86 -7.93 6.14
CA GLU A 19 0.19 -6.94 6.38
C GLU A 19 1.10 -6.81 5.16
N ILE A 20 1.51 -7.93 4.56
CA ILE A 20 2.31 -7.91 3.34
C ILE A 20 1.53 -7.29 2.17
N HIS A 21 0.22 -7.56 2.05
CA HIS A 21 -0.66 -6.90 1.09
C HIS A 21 -0.59 -5.37 1.22
N GLU A 22 -0.80 -4.84 2.43
CA GLU A 22 -0.78 -3.40 2.68
C GLU A 22 0.61 -2.79 2.38
N LEU A 23 1.69 -3.46 2.79
CA LEU A 23 3.06 -3.00 2.54
C LEU A 23 3.41 -2.98 1.06
N VAL A 24 3.10 -4.05 0.31
CA VAL A 24 3.40 -4.13 -1.12
C VAL A 24 2.57 -3.13 -1.91
N ALA A 25 1.26 -3.01 -1.63
CA ALA A 25 0.41 -2.03 -2.29
C ALA A 25 0.91 -0.60 -2.05
N PHE A 26 1.20 -0.25 -0.79
CA PHE A 26 1.69 1.08 -0.41
C PHE A 26 3.04 1.41 -1.06
N GLN A 27 4.02 0.51 -0.96
CA GLN A 27 5.34 0.74 -1.54
C GLN A 27 5.32 0.79 -3.06
N SER A 28 4.47 -0.01 -3.72
CA SER A 28 4.36 -0.02 -5.18
C SER A 28 3.79 1.29 -5.72
N VAL A 29 2.72 1.81 -5.09
CA VAL A 29 2.17 3.14 -5.42
C VAL A 29 3.21 4.23 -5.13
N GLY A 30 3.88 4.18 -3.98
CA GLY A 30 4.96 5.11 -3.65
C GLY A 30 6.10 5.08 -4.68
N LEU A 31 6.49 3.89 -5.14
CA LEU A 31 7.57 3.72 -6.12
C LEU A 31 7.22 4.37 -7.45
N MET A 32 6.01 4.09 -7.94
CA MET A 32 5.52 4.73 -9.15
C MET A 32 5.47 6.25 -9.01
N LYS A 33 5.03 6.77 -7.87
CA LYS A 33 4.99 8.20 -7.59
C LYS A 33 6.39 8.84 -7.61
N LEU A 34 7.37 8.23 -6.93
CA LEU A 34 8.76 8.72 -6.95
C LEU A 34 9.35 8.71 -8.36
N LYS A 35 9.13 7.61 -9.10
CA LYS A 35 9.62 7.44 -10.47
C LYS A 35 9.00 8.47 -11.43
N ARG A 36 7.69 8.70 -11.35
CA ARG A 36 6.99 9.75 -12.13
C ARG A 36 7.55 11.15 -11.85
N THR A 37 7.90 11.45 -10.60
CA THR A 37 8.44 12.77 -10.22
C THR A 37 9.93 12.95 -10.56
N TYR A 38 10.68 11.87 -10.73
CA TYR A 38 12.15 11.91 -10.83
C TYR A 38 12.68 12.79 -11.96
N SER A 39 12.02 12.77 -13.13
CA SER A 39 12.41 13.57 -14.30
C SER A 39 12.37 15.07 -14.02
N ASP A 40 11.43 15.49 -13.18
CA ASP A 40 11.11 16.90 -12.94
C ASP A 40 12.04 17.55 -11.91
N ILE A 41 12.78 16.73 -11.15
CA ILE A 41 13.71 17.20 -10.12
C ILE A 41 14.98 17.73 -10.77
N ARG A 42 15.26 19.01 -10.51
CA ARG A 42 16.42 19.74 -11.02
C ARG A 42 17.56 19.85 -10.00
N ASP A 43 17.22 19.89 -8.71
CA ASP A 43 18.23 19.94 -7.65
C ASP A 43 19.01 18.60 -7.58
N PRO A 44 20.35 18.63 -7.72
CA PRO A 44 21.14 17.41 -7.84
C PRO A 44 21.16 16.58 -6.55
N VAL A 45 21.08 17.22 -5.38
CA VAL A 45 21.08 16.54 -4.09
C VAL A 45 19.75 15.79 -3.91
N LEU A 46 18.63 16.48 -4.12
CA LEU A 46 17.30 15.88 -4.06
C LEU A 46 17.12 14.78 -5.11
N LYS A 47 17.67 14.97 -6.32
CA LYS A 47 17.63 13.94 -7.36
C LYS A 47 18.42 12.69 -6.96
N SER A 48 19.56 12.85 -6.31
CA SER A 48 20.33 11.73 -5.75
C SER A 48 19.53 10.99 -4.67
N LEU A 49 18.87 11.72 -3.76
CA LEU A 49 18.01 11.12 -2.73
C LEU A 49 16.86 10.33 -3.34
N TYR A 50 16.15 10.88 -4.32
CA TYR A 50 15.09 10.15 -5.02
C TYR A 50 15.64 8.87 -5.68
N LYS A 51 16.79 8.94 -6.36
CA LYS A 51 17.39 7.75 -6.99
C LYS A 51 17.69 6.65 -5.96
N GLN A 52 18.25 7.03 -4.81
CA GLN A 52 18.54 6.11 -3.71
C GLN A 52 17.26 5.50 -3.12
N THR A 53 16.24 6.32 -2.86
CA THR A 53 14.94 5.86 -2.35
C THR A 53 14.24 4.93 -3.33
N ILE A 54 14.26 5.23 -4.63
CA ILE A 54 13.71 4.36 -5.68
C ILE A 54 14.41 3.01 -5.67
N GLY A 55 15.75 2.99 -5.56
CA GLY A 55 16.53 1.74 -5.46
C GLY A 55 16.20 0.94 -4.20
N SER A 56 16.18 1.58 -3.04
CA SER A 56 15.86 0.96 -1.75
C SER A 56 14.45 0.37 -1.73
N MET A 57 13.45 1.13 -2.17
CA MET A 57 12.06 0.65 -2.17
C MET A 57 11.84 -0.45 -3.22
N SER A 58 12.53 -0.41 -4.35
CA SER A 58 12.52 -1.52 -5.31
C SER A 58 13.07 -2.80 -4.69
N LYS A 59 14.13 -2.71 -3.88
CA LYS A 59 14.68 -3.86 -3.15
C LYS A 59 13.66 -4.41 -2.13
N ASN A 60 13.06 -3.54 -1.32
CA ASN A 60 12.05 -3.92 -0.34
C ASN A 60 10.87 -4.67 -0.97
N ILE A 61 10.32 -4.16 -2.08
CA ILE A 61 9.24 -4.83 -2.81
C ILE A 61 9.68 -6.22 -3.28
N ASN A 62 10.87 -6.35 -3.87
CA ASN A 62 11.38 -7.65 -4.31
C ASN A 62 11.57 -8.65 -3.16
N GLU A 63 11.94 -8.18 -1.97
CA GLU A 63 12.05 -9.02 -0.77
C GLU A 63 10.67 -9.49 -0.30
N LEU A 64 9.68 -8.59 -0.23
CA LEU A 64 8.30 -8.93 0.15
C LEU A 64 7.64 -9.90 -0.84
N LEU A 65 7.86 -9.73 -2.15
CA LEU A 65 7.30 -10.62 -3.18
C LEU A 65 7.75 -12.08 -3.05
N ARG A 66 8.87 -12.36 -2.37
CA ARG A 66 9.34 -13.75 -2.11
C ARG A 66 8.41 -14.51 -1.18
N PHE A 67 7.60 -13.81 -0.38
CA PHE A 67 6.66 -14.42 0.56
C PHE A 67 5.27 -14.65 -0.04
N TYR A 68 4.95 -14.06 -1.19
CA TYR A 68 3.65 -14.25 -1.85
C TYR A 68 3.33 -15.73 -2.13
N PRO A 69 4.26 -16.58 -2.61
CA PRO A 69 4.00 -18.01 -2.79
C PRO A 69 3.61 -18.76 -1.51
N MET A 70 3.90 -18.21 -0.33
CA MET A 70 3.50 -18.76 0.97
C MET A 70 2.11 -18.30 1.41
N ALA A 71 1.53 -17.30 0.75
CA ALA A 71 0.15 -16.90 0.95
C ALA A 71 -0.80 -17.91 0.28
N PRO A 72 -2.05 -18.02 0.73
CA PRO A 72 -3.07 -18.81 0.03
C PRO A 72 -3.17 -18.36 -1.43
N HIS A 73 -2.97 -19.29 -2.36
CA HIS A 73 -2.96 -19.06 -3.82
C HIS A 73 -3.88 -20.10 -4.50
N PRO A 74 -4.53 -19.78 -5.65
CA PRO A 74 -3.90 -20.10 -6.94
C PRO A 74 -4.28 -19.25 -8.18
N GLN A 75 -3.31 -19.18 -9.10
CA GLN A 75 -3.41 -19.12 -10.58
C GLN A 75 -4.69 -18.55 -11.20
N ARG A 76 -4.67 -17.24 -11.49
CA ARG A 76 -5.44 -16.68 -12.60
C ARG A 76 -4.78 -15.39 -13.10
N GLU A 77 -4.31 -15.41 -14.34
CA GLU A 77 -3.95 -14.18 -15.03
C GLU A 77 -5.25 -13.53 -15.53
N GLU A 78 -5.71 -12.52 -14.82
CA GLU A 78 -6.79 -11.65 -15.29
C GLU A 78 -6.26 -10.32 -15.81
N ARG A 79 -7.02 -9.77 -16.76
CA ARG A 79 -6.67 -8.63 -17.61
C ARG A 79 -6.30 -7.39 -16.77
N ALA A 80 -5.20 -6.76 -17.12
CA ALA A 80 -4.77 -5.49 -16.52
C ALA A 80 -5.87 -4.42 -16.68
N LEU A 81 -6.25 -3.79 -15.57
CA LEU A 81 -7.19 -2.67 -15.55
C LEU A 81 -6.53 -1.40 -16.12
N PRO A 82 -7.30 -0.39 -16.57
CA PRO A 82 -6.76 0.86 -17.10
C PRO A 82 -5.81 1.54 -16.11
N ASP A 83 -4.64 1.92 -16.64
CA ASP A 83 -3.39 1.88 -15.89
C ASP A 83 -3.19 3.07 -14.93
N ASP A 84 -3.80 4.21 -15.24
CA ASP A 84 -3.64 5.45 -14.47
C ASP A 84 -4.67 5.59 -13.33
N LEU A 85 -5.92 5.18 -13.56
CA LEU A 85 -6.99 5.29 -12.55
C LEU A 85 -6.73 4.40 -11.34
N ALA A 86 -6.22 3.19 -11.58
CA ALA A 86 -5.82 2.28 -10.50
C ALA A 86 -4.69 2.90 -9.64
N PHE A 87 -3.69 3.52 -10.27
CA PHE A 87 -2.61 4.22 -9.56
C PHE A 87 -3.14 5.41 -8.75
N TYR A 88 -3.91 6.32 -9.36
CA TYR A 88 -4.40 7.51 -8.67
C TYR A 88 -5.34 7.19 -7.52
N SER A 89 -6.22 6.19 -7.72
CA SER A 89 -7.13 5.74 -6.65
C SER A 89 -6.36 5.07 -5.51
N GLY A 90 -5.32 4.28 -5.82
CA GLY A 90 -4.42 3.70 -4.82
C GLY A 90 -3.65 4.75 -4.01
N ASP A 91 -3.08 5.78 -4.67
CA ASP A 91 -2.39 6.90 -3.99
C ASP A 91 -3.35 7.65 -3.05
N LEU A 92 -4.56 7.92 -3.53
CA LEU A 92 -5.58 8.59 -2.73
C LEU A 92 -6.05 7.73 -1.54
N LEU A 93 -6.21 6.41 -1.73
CA LEU A 93 -6.58 5.49 -0.65
C LEU A 93 -5.48 5.41 0.42
N ALA A 94 -4.21 5.30 0.00
CA ALA A 94 -3.05 5.28 0.89
C ALA A 94 -2.94 6.56 1.72
N LEU A 95 -3.17 7.71 1.09
CA LEU A 95 -3.23 9.00 1.77
C LEU A 95 -4.36 9.01 2.82
N ALA A 96 -5.58 8.62 2.43
CA ALA A 96 -6.73 8.61 3.34
C ALA A 96 -6.51 7.70 4.56
N LYS A 97 -6.00 6.47 4.37
CA LYS A 97 -5.61 5.56 5.46
C LYS A 97 -4.60 6.21 6.40
N THR A 98 -3.59 6.87 5.85
CA THR A 98 -2.54 7.54 6.63
C THR A 98 -3.08 8.75 7.39
N SER A 99 -3.95 9.55 6.79
CA SER A 99 -4.62 10.67 7.48
C SER A 99 -5.44 10.19 8.68
N VAL A 100 -6.21 9.10 8.54
CA VAL A 100 -6.95 8.49 9.66
C VAL A 100 -6.02 8.10 10.80
N ARG A 101 -4.91 7.40 10.51
CA ARG A 101 -3.90 7.00 11.51
C ARG A 101 -3.28 8.22 12.21
N ASN A 102 -2.90 9.25 11.46
CA ASN A 102 -2.27 10.44 12.01
C ASN A 102 -3.21 11.24 12.92
N TYR A 103 -4.49 11.36 12.55
CA TYR A 103 -5.46 12.01 13.42
C TYR A 103 -5.70 11.21 14.70
N ALA A 104 -5.78 9.88 14.62
CA ALA A 104 -5.93 9.04 15.81
C ALA A 104 -4.77 9.27 16.80
N ILE A 105 -3.51 9.31 16.31
CA ILE A 105 -2.33 9.63 17.13
C ILE A 105 -2.43 11.04 17.70
N ALA A 106 -2.72 12.05 16.89
CA ALA A 106 -2.80 13.43 17.38
C ALA A 106 -3.88 13.63 18.46
N ILE A 107 -4.98 12.87 18.38
CA ILE A 107 -6.03 12.87 19.39
C ILE A 107 -5.53 12.29 20.72
N THR A 108 -4.69 11.25 20.73
CA THR A 108 -4.17 10.69 22.00
C THR A 108 -3.23 11.68 22.70
N GLU A 109 -2.51 12.51 21.93
CA GLU A 109 -1.50 13.43 22.49
C GLU A 109 -2.03 14.81 22.92
N THR A 110 -3.24 15.21 22.52
CA THR A 110 -3.73 16.58 22.80
C THR A 110 -4.34 16.75 24.20
N ALA A 111 -3.74 17.55 25.08
CA ALA A 111 -4.33 17.89 26.37
C ALA A 111 -5.48 18.93 26.27
N THR A 112 -5.54 19.72 25.19
CA THR A 112 -6.50 20.82 25.05
C THR A 112 -7.87 20.33 24.54
N PRO A 113 -8.98 20.53 25.28
CA PRO A 113 -10.30 19.99 24.90
C PRO A 113 -10.85 20.55 23.58
N SER A 114 -10.67 21.85 23.31
CA SER A 114 -11.13 22.46 22.05
C SER A 114 -10.39 21.90 20.84
N LEU A 115 -9.07 21.67 20.95
CA LEU A 115 -8.26 21.04 19.92
C LEU A 115 -8.69 19.59 19.69
N ARG A 116 -8.92 18.83 20.77
CA ARG A 116 -9.46 17.46 20.70
C ARG A 116 -10.74 17.41 19.87
N ASN A 117 -11.67 18.33 20.10
CA ASN A 117 -12.92 18.41 19.34
C ASN A 117 -12.70 18.69 17.84
N VAL A 118 -11.74 19.55 17.50
CA VAL A 118 -11.39 19.83 16.10
C VAL A 118 -10.79 18.60 15.43
N LEU A 119 -9.79 17.96 16.05
CA LEU A 119 -9.12 16.79 15.52
C LEU A 119 -10.09 15.61 15.34
N THR A 120 -11.01 15.39 16.28
CA THR A 120 -12.05 14.36 16.15
C THR A 120 -12.96 14.61 14.95
N ARG A 121 -13.40 15.85 14.69
CA ARG A 121 -14.18 16.15 13.48
C ARG A 121 -13.38 15.90 12.19
N GLN A 122 -12.10 16.26 12.18
CA GLN A 122 -11.24 16.02 11.01
C GLN A 122 -11.00 14.53 10.78
N LEU A 123 -10.82 13.73 11.85
CA LEU A 123 -10.78 12.27 11.79
C LEU A 123 -12.04 11.70 11.13
N LEU A 124 -13.23 12.15 11.54
CA LEU A 124 -14.49 11.69 10.95
C LEU A 124 -14.56 12.01 9.45
N GLY A 125 -14.11 13.19 9.03
CA GLY A 125 -14.00 13.54 7.60
C GLY A 125 -13.00 12.68 6.83
N ALA A 126 -11.86 12.32 7.45
CA ALA A 126 -10.88 11.41 6.86
C ALA A 126 -11.44 9.98 6.71
N ILE A 127 -12.21 9.49 7.69
CA ILE A 127 -12.91 8.20 7.64
C ILE A 127 -13.93 8.19 6.49
N GLU A 128 -14.72 9.25 6.33
CA GLU A 128 -15.68 9.37 5.25
C GLU A 128 -14.99 9.38 3.87
N THR A 129 -13.88 10.12 3.76
CA THR A 129 -13.06 10.16 2.55
C THR A 129 -12.53 8.77 2.20
N HIS A 130 -11.96 8.06 3.17
CA HIS A 130 -11.50 6.68 2.98
C HIS A 130 -12.64 5.77 2.48
N ALA A 131 -13.82 5.84 3.10
CA ALA A 131 -14.97 5.04 2.70
C ALA A 131 -15.42 5.31 1.26
N LYS A 132 -15.44 6.59 0.84
CA LYS A 132 -15.77 7.00 -0.54
C LYS A 132 -14.76 6.47 -1.56
N VAL A 133 -13.47 6.59 -1.26
CA VAL A 133 -12.38 6.10 -2.14
C VAL A 133 -12.42 4.57 -2.24
N TYR A 134 -12.56 3.88 -1.11
CA TYR A 134 -12.74 2.43 -1.08
C TYR A 134 -13.93 1.99 -1.94
N LYS A 135 -15.10 2.61 -1.77
CA LYS A 135 -16.29 2.29 -2.56
C LYS A 135 -16.04 2.47 -4.06
N TYR A 136 -15.43 3.58 -4.46
CA TYR A 136 -15.06 3.83 -5.85
C TYR A 136 -14.16 2.73 -6.42
N MET A 137 -13.15 2.31 -5.65
CA MET A 137 -12.20 1.27 -6.05
C MET A 137 -12.85 -0.11 -6.11
N TYR A 138 -13.70 -0.44 -5.14
CA TYR A 138 -14.44 -1.70 -5.08
C TYR A 138 -15.37 -1.85 -6.29
N GLU A 139 -16.21 -0.85 -6.57
CA GLU A 139 -17.16 -0.85 -7.70
C GLU A 139 -16.47 -1.01 -9.07
N ARG A 140 -15.20 -0.63 -9.18
CA ARG A 140 -14.39 -0.70 -10.41
C ARG A 140 -13.44 -1.89 -10.45
N GLY A 141 -13.47 -2.74 -9.42
CA GLY A 141 -12.59 -3.92 -9.32
C GLY A 141 -11.12 -3.60 -9.02
N PHE A 142 -10.79 -2.35 -8.65
CA PHE A 142 -9.45 -1.98 -8.21
C PHE A 142 -9.12 -2.53 -6.81
N TYR A 143 -10.14 -2.78 -5.98
CA TYR A 143 -9.97 -3.33 -4.63
C TYR A 143 -10.98 -4.45 -4.34
N PRO A 144 -10.72 -5.70 -4.74
CA PRO A 144 -11.64 -6.82 -4.55
C PRO A 144 -11.53 -7.40 -3.13
N SER A 145 -11.96 -6.65 -2.11
CA SER A 145 -11.80 -6.97 -0.67
C SER A 145 -12.39 -8.32 -0.22
N TYR A 146 -13.38 -8.86 -0.93
CA TYR A 146 -14.00 -10.15 -0.63
C TYR A 146 -13.41 -11.32 -1.43
N ASP A 147 -12.45 -11.06 -2.33
CA ASP A 147 -11.73 -12.07 -3.11
C ASP A 147 -10.23 -11.92 -2.86
N LEU A 148 -9.76 -12.64 -1.83
CA LEU A 148 -8.36 -12.58 -1.40
C LEU A 148 -7.40 -13.00 -2.51
N ASN A 149 -7.76 -14.00 -3.33
CA ASN A 149 -6.90 -14.46 -4.42
C ASN A 149 -6.70 -13.32 -5.44
N ARG A 150 -7.78 -12.65 -5.81
CA ARG A 150 -7.73 -11.52 -6.73
C ARG A 150 -7.02 -10.31 -6.11
N LEU A 151 -7.18 -10.09 -4.81
CA LEU A 151 -6.49 -9.02 -4.08
C LEU A 151 -4.97 -9.23 -4.13
N LEU A 152 -4.48 -10.42 -3.80
CA LEU A 152 -3.05 -10.74 -3.83
C LEU A 152 -2.49 -10.72 -5.26
N GLN A 153 -3.26 -11.18 -6.25
CA GLN A 153 -2.85 -11.08 -7.66
C GLN A 153 -2.71 -9.62 -8.11
N ASN A 154 -3.62 -8.75 -7.67
CA ASN A 154 -3.54 -7.31 -7.95
C ASN A 154 -2.27 -6.70 -7.35
N ASP A 155 -1.89 -7.09 -6.13
CA ASP A 155 -0.64 -6.61 -5.52
C ASP A 155 0.59 -7.01 -6.34
N MET A 156 0.67 -8.27 -6.77
CA MET A 156 1.79 -8.76 -7.57
C MET A 156 1.89 -8.02 -8.91
N ASN A 157 0.75 -7.76 -9.55
CA ASN A 157 0.68 -7.02 -10.81
C ASN A 157 1.12 -5.56 -10.61
N LEU A 158 0.62 -4.91 -9.56
CA LEU A 158 0.99 -3.55 -9.20
C LEU A 158 2.48 -3.43 -8.87
N ALA A 159 3.03 -4.39 -8.12
CA ALA A 159 4.45 -4.44 -7.78
C ALA A 159 5.33 -4.64 -9.01
N LYS A 160 5.01 -5.60 -9.87
CA LYS A 160 5.72 -5.83 -11.15
C LYS A 160 5.72 -4.57 -12.00
N LYS A 161 4.58 -3.89 -12.12
CA LYS A 161 4.45 -2.62 -12.83
C LYS A 161 5.30 -1.52 -12.19
N ALA A 162 5.26 -1.37 -10.88
CA ALA A 162 6.04 -0.36 -10.17
C ALA A 162 7.56 -0.58 -10.37
N LEU A 163 8.01 -1.84 -10.35
CA LEU A 163 9.40 -2.21 -10.58
C LEU A 163 9.84 -1.93 -12.02
N SER A 164 8.99 -2.22 -13.03
CA SER A 164 9.29 -1.96 -14.44
C SER A 164 9.04 -0.52 -14.90
N PHE A 165 8.36 0.31 -14.09
CA PHE A 165 8.07 1.70 -14.44
C PHE A 165 9.37 2.49 -14.68
N PRO A 166 9.50 3.25 -15.79
CA PRO A 166 10.71 4.00 -16.10
C PRO A 166 10.83 5.30 -15.28
N TYR A 167 12.05 5.78 -15.09
CA TYR A 167 12.37 7.07 -14.45
C TYR A 167 13.75 7.59 -14.86
#